data_AF-A0A0C1MQV8-F1
#
_entry.id   AF-A0A0C1MQV8-F1
#
_cell.length_a   1.000
_cell.length_b   1.000
_cell.length_c   1.000
_cell.angle_alpha   90.00
_cell.angle_beta   90.00
_cell.angle_gamma   90.00
#
_symmetry.space_group_name_H-M   'P 1'
#
loop_
_entity.id
_entity.type
_entity.pdbx_description
1 polymer ?
#
loop_
_entity_poly.entity_id
_entity_poly.type
_entity_poly.pdbx_seq_one_letter_code
_entity_poly.pdbx_strand_id
1 'polypeptide(L)'
;MSTSPYSLDLREKVIRYLEAGNSQREAAKVFNLSKTTVNKWHVRYKSEGHFCARKRPGAKPRIDIEKFIRYVEENLNARAEDIGKAFGMSSGGGIY
;
A
#
# COMPACT_ATOMS: atom_id res chain seq x y z
N MET A 1 -7.72 -3.46 14.06
CA MET A 1 -8.29 -4.12 12.87
C MET A 1 -7.62 -3.59 11.61
N SER A 2 -7.05 -4.44 10.76
CA SER A 2 -6.59 -4.02 9.43
C SER A 2 -7.80 -3.93 8.51
N THR A 3 -8.18 -2.72 8.08
CA THR A 3 -9.25 -2.57 7.09
C THR A 3 -8.71 -3.02 5.73
N SER A 4 -9.32 -3.98 5.07
CA SER A 4 -8.96 -4.29 3.68
C SER A 4 -9.53 -3.21 2.75
N PRO A 5 -8.81 -2.76 1.70
CA PRO A 5 -9.44 -1.93 0.68
C PRO A 5 -10.62 -2.66 0.02
N TYR A 6 -11.67 -1.91 -0.33
CA TYR A 6 -12.75 -2.43 -1.17
C TYR A 6 -12.21 -3.03 -2.48
N SER A 7 -12.86 -4.09 -2.94
CA SER A 7 -12.51 -4.83 -4.16
C SER A 7 -12.49 -3.93 -5.40
N LEU A 8 -11.68 -4.30 -6.40
CA LEU A 8 -11.60 -3.57 -7.66
C LEU A 8 -12.93 -3.58 -8.42
N ASP A 9 -13.61 -4.72 -8.46
CA ASP A 9 -14.93 -4.88 -9.11
C ASP A 9 -15.97 -3.88 -8.56
N LEU A 10 -16.03 -3.69 -7.23
CA LEU A 10 -16.97 -2.74 -6.64
C LEU A 10 -16.66 -1.30 -7.07
N ARG A 11 -15.38 -0.94 -7.15
CA ARG A 11 -14.96 0.40 -7.58
C ARG A 11 -15.28 0.64 -9.03
N GLU A 12 -15.02 -0.34 -9.89
CA GLU A 12 -15.32 -0.28 -11.31
C GLU A 12 -16.82 -0.06 -11.54
N LYS A 13 -17.67 -0.84 -10.87
CA LYS A 13 -19.13 -0.68 -10.95
C LYS A 13 -19.59 0.71 -10.53
N VAL A 14 -19.00 1.27 -9.47
CA VAL A 14 -19.30 2.64 -9.02
C VAL A 14 -18.86 3.67 -10.07
N ILE A 15 -17.66 3.56 -10.63
CA ILE A 15 -17.17 4.50 -11.66
C ILE A 15 -18.04 4.42 -12.91
N ARG A 16 -18.35 3.22 -13.42
CA ARG A 16 -19.24 3.04 -14.57
C ARG A 16 -20.62 3.64 -14.34
N TYR A 17 -21.16 3.50 -13.13
CA TYR A 17 -22.44 4.10 -12.76
C TYR A 17 -22.40 5.64 -12.78
N LEU A 18 -21.27 6.24 -12.40
CA LEU A 18 -21.06 7.70 -12.49
C LEU A 18 -20.84 8.16 -13.93
N GLU A 19 -20.11 7.40 -14.74
CA GLU A 19 -19.91 7.70 -16.17
C GLU A 19 -21.20 7.63 -16.98
N ALA A 20 -22.15 6.79 -16.55
CA ALA A 20 -23.51 6.75 -17.10
C ALA A 20 -24.35 8.02 -16.80
N GLY A 21 -23.78 9.02 -16.10
CA GLY A 21 -24.43 10.31 -15.81
C GLY A 21 -25.17 10.37 -14.48
N ASN A 22 -25.13 9.30 -13.67
CA ASN A 22 -25.80 9.28 -12.36
C ASN A 22 -25.04 10.10 -11.32
N SER A 23 -25.74 10.56 -10.29
CA SER A 23 -25.14 11.36 -9.24
C SER A 23 -24.33 10.50 -8.25
N GLN A 24 -23.32 11.12 -7.62
CA GLN A 24 -22.57 10.49 -6.52
C GLN A 24 -23.47 10.10 -5.32
N ARG A 25 -24.59 10.79 -5.14
CA ARG A 25 -25.54 10.52 -4.05
C ARG A 25 -26.35 9.26 -4.33
N GLU A 26 -26.73 9.02 -5.58
CA GLU A 26 -27.40 7.79 -6.00
C GLU A 26 -26.45 6.60 -5.95
N ALA A 27 -25.22 6.76 -6.47
CA ALA A 27 -24.18 5.72 -6.35
C ALA A 27 -23.97 5.29 -4.89
N ALA A 28 -23.88 6.24 -3.96
CA ALA A 28 -23.75 5.94 -2.54
C ALA A 28 -24.90 5.08 -2.00
N LYS A 29 -26.14 5.38 -2.40
CA LYS A 29 -27.33 4.60 -2.00
C LYS A 29 -27.36 3.21 -2.64
N VAL A 30 -27.13 3.13 -3.96
CA VAL A 30 -27.20 1.89 -4.74
C VAL A 30 -26.16 0.88 -4.28
N PHE A 31 -24.94 1.34 -4.02
CA PHE A 31 -23.83 0.48 -3.61
C PHE A 31 -23.67 0.37 -2.08
N ASN A 32 -24.59 0.97 -1.30
CA ASN A 32 -24.54 1.05 0.16
C ASN A 32 -23.17 1.54 0.69
N LEU A 33 -22.62 2.58 0.05
CA LEU A 33 -21.33 3.19 0.37
C LEU A 33 -21.53 4.59 0.90
N SER A 34 -20.55 5.08 1.68
CA SER A 34 -20.54 6.49 2.04
C SER A 34 -20.29 7.37 0.81
N LYS A 35 -20.94 8.54 0.74
CA LYS A 35 -20.72 9.53 -0.31
C LYS A 35 -19.24 9.95 -0.40
N THR A 36 -18.54 10.00 0.73
CA THR A 36 -17.11 10.34 0.77
C THR A 36 -16.24 9.28 0.11
N THR A 37 -16.56 7.99 0.25
CA THR A 37 -15.88 6.89 -0.47
C THR A 37 -16.07 7.05 -1.98
N VAL A 38 -17.31 7.24 -2.44
CA VAL A 38 -17.64 7.42 -3.86
C VAL A 38 -16.90 8.63 -4.44
N ASN A 39 -16.92 9.76 -3.73
CA ASN A 39 -16.23 10.97 -4.18
C ASN A 39 -14.71 10.76 -4.28
N LYS A 40 -14.08 10.09 -3.30
CA LYS A 40 -12.64 9.78 -3.35
C LYS A 40 -12.27 8.94 -4.57
N TRP A 41 -13.10 7.98 -4.95
CA TRP A 41 -12.86 7.16 -6.15
C TRP A 41 -13.06 7.98 -7.42
N HIS A 42 -14.11 8.80 -7.50
CA HIS A 42 -14.37 9.65 -8.66
C HIS A 42 -13.26 10.69 -8.89
N VAL A 43 -12.82 11.39 -7.84
CA VAL A 43 -11.70 12.35 -7.92
C VAL A 43 -10.44 11.63 -8.40
N ARG A 44 -10.14 10.46 -7.83
CA ARG A 44 -8.97 9.68 -8.24
C ARG A 44 -9.04 9.25 -9.70
N TYR A 45 -10.21 8.77 -10.13
CA TYR A 45 -10.42 8.38 -11.52
C TYR A 45 -10.20 9.57 -12.47
N LYS A 46 -10.70 10.75 -12.12
CA LYS A 46 -10.48 11.98 -12.90
C LYS A 46 -9.01 12.45 -12.90
N SER A 47 -8.27 12.28 -11.81
CA SER A 47 -6.89 12.79 -11.70
C SER A 47 -5.82 11.82 -12.17
N GLU A 48 -5.98 10.53 -11.88
CA GLU A 48 -4.98 9.47 -12.12
C GLU A 48 -5.38 8.56 -13.29
N GLY A 49 -6.62 8.65 -13.80
CA GLY A 49 -7.14 7.76 -14.85
C GLY A 49 -7.51 6.35 -14.36
N HIS A 50 -7.33 6.06 -13.07
CA HIS A 50 -7.63 4.75 -12.49
C HIS A 50 -8.29 4.85 -11.12
N PHE A 51 -8.96 3.78 -10.68
CA PHE A 51 -9.64 3.71 -9.38
C PHE A 51 -9.00 2.70 -8.40
N CYS A 52 -7.81 2.20 -8.73
CA CYS A 52 -7.09 1.22 -7.94
C CYS A 52 -6.81 1.68 -6.50
N ALA A 53 -6.76 0.71 -5.58
CA ALA A 53 -6.29 0.96 -4.22
C ALA A 53 -4.81 1.35 -4.25
N ARG A 54 -4.42 2.29 -3.39
CA ARG A 54 -3.00 2.60 -3.23
C ARG A 54 -2.34 1.42 -2.53
N LYS A 55 -1.15 1.04 -3.00
CA LYS A 55 -0.30 0.11 -2.25
C LYS A 55 -0.02 0.74 -0.90
N ARG A 56 -0.22 -0.04 0.16
CA ARG A 56 0.18 0.39 1.50
C ARG A 56 1.70 0.29 1.54
N PRO A 57 2.43 1.40 1.77
CA PRO A 57 3.84 1.27 2.07
C PRO A 57 3.92 0.41 3.33
N GLY A 58 4.72 -0.66 3.29
CA GLY A 58 4.99 -1.48 4.46
C GLY A 58 5.70 -0.67 5.55
N ALA A 59 6.11 -1.35 6.61
CA ALA A 59 7.00 -0.72 7.58
C ALA A 59 8.27 -0.26 6.85
N LYS A 60 8.74 0.95 7.18
CA LYS A 60 10.06 1.39 6.71
C LYS A 60 11.13 0.45 7.27
N PRO A 61 12.13 0.04 6.47
CA PRO A 61 13.22 -0.79 6.96
C PRO A 61 13.96 -0.05 8.08
N ARG A 62 14.46 -0.81 9.06
CA ARG A 62 15.20 -0.25 10.20
C ARG A 62 16.65 0.04 9.87
N ILE A 63 17.15 -0.55 8.80
CA ILE A 63 18.54 -0.44 8.35
C ILE A 63 18.60 0.21 6.98
N ASP A 64 19.74 0.83 6.72
CA ASP A 64 20.11 1.29 5.39
C ASP A 64 20.51 0.08 4.55
N ILE A 65 19.73 -0.19 3.50
CA ILE A 65 19.88 -1.34 2.62
C ILE A 65 21.21 -1.26 1.86
N GLU A 66 21.64 -0.06 1.41
CA GLU A 66 22.89 0.09 0.66
C GLU A 66 24.10 -0.19 1.53
N LYS A 67 24.07 0.28 2.78
CA LYS A 67 25.12 -0.01 3.77
C LYS A 67 25.14 -1.49 4.13
N PHE A 68 23.98 -2.13 4.22
CA PHE A 68 23.85 -3.56 4.51
C PHE A 68 24.42 -4.41 3.38
N ILE A 69 24.04 -4.15 2.13
CA ILE A 69 24.54 -4.87 0.95
C ILE A 69 26.07 -4.79 0.89
N ARG A 70 26.62 -3.59 1.03
CA ARG A 70 28.08 -3.37 1.03
C ARG A 70 28.79 -4.15 2.12
N TYR A 71 28.23 -4.17 3.34
CA TYR A 71 28.81 -4.91 4.45
C TYR A 71 28.83 -6.43 4.20
N VAL A 72 27.77 -6.97 3.59
CA VAL A 72 27.70 -8.39 3.22
C VAL A 72 28.67 -8.73 2.09
N GLU A 73 28.80 -7.85 1.10
CA GLU A 73 29.75 -8.03 -0.01
C GLU A 73 31.22 -7.93 0.44
N GLU A 74 31.55 -7.01 1.35
CA GLU A 74 32.90 -6.89 1.91
C GLU A 74 33.24 -8.06 2.86
N ASN A 75 32.23 -8.69 3.45
CA ASN A 75 32.39 -9.78 4.41
C ASN A 75 31.63 -11.03 3.96
N LEU A 76 32.03 -11.62 2.82
CA LEU A 76 31.40 -12.81 2.23
C LEU A 76 31.24 -14.01 3.18
N ASN A 77 32.06 -14.08 4.23
CA ASN A 77 32.04 -15.15 5.25
C ASN A 77 31.50 -14.69 6.62
N ALA A 78 30.97 -13.47 6.74
CA ALA A 78 30.41 -12.99 8.01
C ALA A 78 29.20 -13.84 8.40
N ARG A 79 29.18 -14.27 9.66
CA ARG A 79 28.01 -14.95 10.21
C ARG A 79 26.90 -13.94 10.45
N ALA A 80 25.65 -14.41 10.39
CA ALA A 80 24.47 -13.59 10.66
C ALA A 80 24.53 -12.87 12.03
N GLU A 81 25.22 -13.46 13.01
CA GLU A 81 25.46 -12.86 14.33
C GLU A 81 26.36 -11.61 14.27
N ASP A 82 27.38 -11.63 13.43
CA ASP A 82 28.33 -10.51 13.28
C ASP A 82 27.68 -9.35 12.55
N ILE A 83 26.89 -9.65 11.51
CA ILE A 83 26.06 -8.67 10.80
C ILE A 83 25.02 -8.08 11.77
N GLY A 84 24.37 -8.92 12.58
CA GLY A 84 23.42 -8.46 13.58
C GLY A 84 24.03 -7.47 14.57
N LYS A 85 25.22 -7.75 15.11
CA LYS A 85 25.95 -6.82 15.99
C LYS A 85 26.30 -5.50 15.30
N ALA A 86 26.79 -5.55 14.06
CA ALA A 86 27.19 -4.37 13.30
C ALA A 86 26.01 -3.42 13.02
N PHE A 87 24.80 -3.97 12.86
CA PHE A 87 23.57 -3.20 12.60
C PHE A 87 22.65 -3.07 13.83
N GLY A 88 23.11 -3.47 15.04
CA GLY A 88 22.33 -3.37 16.28
C GLY A 88 21.06 -4.24 16.30
N MET A 89 21.01 -5.31 15.51
CA MET A 89 19.89 -6.25 15.45
C MET A 89 20.02 -7.28 16.58
N SER A 90 18.94 -7.49 17.33
CA SER A 90 18.84 -8.64 18.23
C SER A 90 18.48 -9.91 17.46
N SER A 91 18.61 -11.07 18.10
CA SER A 91 18.30 -12.40 17.56
C SER A 91 16.86 -12.59 17.06
N GLY A 92 15.98 -11.59 17.21
CA GLY A 92 14.59 -11.60 16.74
C GLY A 92 14.39 -11.32 15.25
N GLY A 93 15.46 -11.12 14.48
CA GLY A 93 15.41 -10.89 13.03
C GLY A 93 15.23 -9.41 12.65
N GLY A 94 15.95 -9.00 11.60
CA GLY A 94 15.82 -7.67 11.02
C GLY A 94 14.66 -7.61 10.03
N ILE A 95 13.87 -6.53 10.09
CA ILE A 95 13.03 -6.14 8.94
C ILE A 95 13.94 -5.29 8.05
N TYR A 96 14.51 -5.93 7.03
CA TYR A 96 15.32 -5.34 5.97
C TYR A 96 14.49 -5.09 4.71
#